data_AF-A0A8J9X6A2-F1
#
_entry.id   AF-A0A8J9X6A2-F1
#
_cell.length_a   1.000
_cell.length_b   1.000
_cell.length_c   1.000
_cell.angle_alpha   90.00
_cell.angle_beta   90.00
_cell.angle_gamma   90.00
#
_symmetry.space_group_name_H-M   'P 1'
#
loop_
_entity.id
_entity.type
_entity.pdbx_description
1 polymer ?
#
loop_
_entity_poly.entity_id
_entity_poly.type
_entity_poly.pdbx_seq_one_letter_code
_entity_poly.pdbx_strand_id
1 'polypeptide(L)'
;MASCDEDGKTGTTKANGQDWMDVTSLIETCASSLALADPFLCTKSFQLHDAMSATQLMDKKMDSCEIPASLVILDGMEIPPDDKVTFPRPIPLGLRDSFTPLPWDELTLKDAAVISLHIMVRLQALLSGSSVEESTFTCLYAHCAVLIDMKARLLPDSIENRLGDLLKEKTKTEKAQFVVFAATLALVHFTDSFRESILNADIYEEEDFVSTTSSITVFTEK
;
A
#
# COMPACT_ATOMS: atom_id res chain seq x y z
N MET A 1 3.21 -21.50 4.75
CA MET A 1 2.26 -22.63 4.73
C MET A 1 2.73 -23.68 5.72
N ALA A 2 2.03 -23.83 6.85
CA ALA A 2 2.24 -24.96 7.74
C ALA A 2 1.45 -26.16 7.20
N SER A 3 2.12 -27.30 7.09
CA SER A 3 1.51 -28.59 6.75
C SER A 3 0.51 -28.98 7.84
N CYS A 4 -0.76 -29.14 7.49
CA CYS A 4 -1.77 -29.70 8.39
C CYS A 4 -1.71 -31.23 8.25
N ASP A 5 -1.14 -31.92 9.24
CA ASP A 5 -1.22 -33.37 9.35
C ASP A 5 -2.63 -33.78 9.80
N GLU A 6 -3.26 -34.67 9.02
CA GLU A 6 -4.63 -35.20 9.21
C GLU A 6 -4.75 -36.27 10.33
N ASP A 7 -4.19 -36.03 11.51
CA ASP A 7 -4.37 -36.96 12.64
C ASP A 7 -4.97 -36.23 13.84
N GLY A 8 -6.23 -36.57 14.17
CA GLY A 8 -7.05 -36.04 15.26
C GLY A 8 -6.52 -36.30 16.67
N LYS A 9 -5.31 -35.80 16.96
CA LYS A 9 -4.78 -35.61 18.31
C LYS A 9 -4.81 -34.12 18.60
N THR A 10 -5.35 -33.77 19.77
CA THR A 10 -5.21 -32.46 20.41
C THR A 10 -3.73 -32.17 20.65
N GLY A 11 -3.02 -31.80 19.60
CA GLY A 11 -1.61 -31.45 19.62
C GLY A 11 -1.47 -30.00 20.06
N THR A 12 -0.82 -29.77 21.19
CA THR A 12 -0.38 -28.43 21.56
C THR A 12 0.75 -28.02 20.64
N THR A 13 0.47 -27.13 19.68
CA THR A 13 1.48 -26.55 18.80
C THR A 13 2.14 -25.38 19.52
N LYS A 14 3.46 -25.44 19.71
CA LYS A 14 4.23 -24.33 20.27
C LYS A 14 4.62 -23.36 19.16
N ALA A 15 4.01 -22.19 19.15
CA ALA A 15 4.42 -21.05 18.33
C ALA A 15 4.73 -19.86 19.27
N ASN A 16 5.91 -19.26 19.12
CA ASN A 16 6.40 -18.12 19.93
C ASN A 16 6.40 -18.33 21.46
N GLY A 17 6.63 -19.55 21.94
CA GLY A 17 6.74 -19.84 23.38
C GLY A 17 5.40 -19.87 24.14
N GLN A 18 4.28 -19.75 23.43
CA GLN A 18 2.94 -19.95 23.98
C GLN A 18 2.40 -21.32 23.55
N ASP A 19 1.70 -21.99 24.47
CA ASP A 19 1.00 -23.25 24.20
C ASP A 19 -0.34 -22.93 23.53
N TRP A 20 -0.49 -23.28 22.25
CA TRP A 20 -1.75 -23.15 21.53
C TRP A 20 -2.55 -24.45 21.66
N MET A 21 -3.86 -24.32 21.87
CA MET A 21 -4.81 -25.44 21.89
C MET A 21 -5.73 -25.32 20.68
N ASP A 22 -5.85 -26.40 19.92
CA ASP A 22 -6.86 -26.50 18.87
C ASP A 22 -8.26 -26.60 19.49
N VAL A 23 -9.12 -25.65 19.12
CA VAL A 23 -10.51 -25.55 19.59
C VAL A 23 -11.53 -25.78 18.46
N THR A 24 -11.10 -26.25 17.28
CA THR A 24 -11.96 -26.39 16.10
C THR A 24 -13.17 -27.27 16.36
N SER A 25 -12.95 -28.46 16.94
CA SER A 25 -14.03 -29.41 17.29
C SER A 25 -14.97 -28.89 18.38
N LEU A 26 -14.45 -28.10 19.32
CA LEU A 26 -15.25 -27.45 20.36
C LEU A 26 -16.18 -26.41 19.74
N ILE A 27 -15.67 -25.57 18.84
CA ILE A 27 -16.46 -24.55 18.13
C ILE A 27 -17.54 -25.21 17.26
N GLU A 28 -17.20 -26.28 16.53
CA GLU A 28 -18.16 -27.03 15.70
C GLU A 28 -19.31 -27.62 16.54
N THR A 29 -18.99 -28.19 17.70
CA THR A 29 -19.98 -28.72 18.64
C THR A 29 -20.89 -27.62 19.18
N CYS A 30 -20.32 -26.49 19.59
CA CYS A 30 -21.07 -25.34 20.08
C CYS A 30 -21.97 -24.75 18.98
N ALA A 31 -21.46 -24.57 17.77
CA ALA A 31 -22.22 -24.04 16.63
C ALA A 31 -23.39 -24.95 16.25
N SER A 32 -23.21 -26.27 16.31
CA SER A 32 -24.26 -27.26 16.04
C SER A 32 -25.42 -27.22 17.05
N SER A 33 -25.21 -26.61 18.22
CA SER A 33 -26.25 -26.45 19.25
C SER A 33 -27.14 -25.21 19.05
N LEU A 34 -26.78 -24.31 18.12
CA LEU A 34 -27.55 -23.10 17.84
C LEU A 34 -28.84 -23.45 17.09
N ALA A 35 -29.93 -22.81 17.49
CA ALA A 35 -31.23 -22.99 16.86
C ALA A 35 -31.41 -22.01 15.71
N LEU A 36 -32.15 -22.40 14.67
CA LEU A 36 -32.45 -21.51 13.54
C LEU A 36 -33.25 -20.25 13.96
N ALA A 37 -33.97 -20.33 15.07
CA ALA A 37 -34.72 -19.21 15.66
C ALA A 37 -33.81 -18.19 16.36
N ASP A 38 -32.61 -18.59 16.75
CA ASP A 38 -31.59 -17.73 17.37
C ASP A 38 -30.19 -18.15 16.86
N PRO A 39 -29.87 -17.80 15.59
CA PRO A 39 -28.69 -18.32 14.92
C PRO A 39 -27.40 -17.58 15.31
N PHE A 40 -27.48 -16.50 16.10
CA PHE A 40 -26.36 -15.62 16.38
C PHE A 40 -25.93 -15.69 17.85
N LEU A 41 -24.66 -16.05 18.07
CA LEU A 41 -24.03 -15.92 19.38
C LEU A 41 -23.19 -14.64 19.40
N CYS A 42 -23.79 -13.53 19.79
CA CYS A 42 -23.11 -12.23 19.89
C CYS A 42 -23.36 -11.53 21.23
N THR A 43 -22.60 -10.48 21.51
CA THR A 43 -22.85 -9.64 22.69
C THR A 43 -24.15 -8.85 22.53
N LYS A 44 -24.82 -8.51 23.64
CA LYS A 44 -26.09 -7.77 23.60
C LYS A 44 -25.99 -6.36 23.01
N SER A 45 -24.78 -5.80 22.99
CA SER A 45 -24.49 -4.48 22.42
C SER A 45 -24.12 -4.54 20.94
N PHE A 46 -23.93 -5.74 20.38
CA PHE A 46 -23.55 -5.91 18.98
C PHE A 46 -24.74 -5.58 18.07
N GLN A 47 -24.49 -4.74 17.07
CA GLN A 47 -25.49 -4.41 16.05
C GLN A 47 -25.14 -5.15 14.77
N LEU A 48 -26.07 -5.96 14.27
CA LEU A 48 -25.86 -6.70 13.03
C LEU A 48 -25.72 -5.78 11.81
N HIS A 49 -26.27 -4.57 11.88
CA HIS A 49 -26.08 -3.54 10.85
C HIS A 49 -24.60 -3.24 10.61
N ASP A 50 -23.79 -3.17 11.66
CA ASP A 50 -22.36 -2.88 11.55
C ASP A 50 -21.60 -4.04 10.87
N ALA A 51 -22.15 -5.26 10.91
CA ALA A 51 -21.58 -6.42 10.23
C ALA A 51 -21.82 -6.38 8.70
N MET A 52 -22.70 -5.51 8.20
CA MET A 52 -22.98 -5.42 6.76
C MET A 52 -21.83 -4.84 5.95
N SER A 53 -20.85 -4.19 6.60
CA SER A 53 -19.60 -3.71 5.97
C SER A 53 -18.42 -4.66 6.19
N ALA A 54 -18.63 -5.83 6.82
CA ALA A 54 -17.57 -6.79 7.03
C ALA A 54 -17.08 -7.38 5.70
N THR A 55 -15.76 -7.49 5.55
CA THR A 55 -15.14 -8.17 4.42
C THR A 55 -15.27 -9.69 4.55
N GLN A 56 -15.23 -10.37 3.41
CA GLN A 56 -15.35 -11.83 3.35
C GLN A 56 -14.10 -12.43 2.70
N LEU A 57 -13.43 -13.33 3.43
CA LEU A 57 -12.29 -14.08 2.92
C LEU A 57 -12.72 -15.03 1.78
N MET A 58 -11.82 -15.25 0.83
CA MET A 58 -12.03 -16.07 -0.39
C MET A 58 -13.11 -15.54 -1.35
N ASP A 59 -13.67 -14.36 -1.10
CA ASP A 59 -14.56 -13.69 -2.04
C ASP A 59 -13.74 -12.75 -2.94
N LYS A 60 -13.82 -12.95 -4.27
CA LYS A 60 -13.01 -12.20 -5.24
C LYS A 60 -13.22 -10.69 -5.22
N LYS A 61 -14.35 -10.20 -4.69
CA LYS A 61 -14.68 -8.77 -4.64
C LYS A 61 -14.42 -8.16 -3.26
N MET A 62 -14.41 -8.98 -2.20
CA MET A 62 -14.27 -8.51 -0.82
C MET A 62 -12.95 -8.91 -0.16
N ASP A 63 -12.16 -9.78 -0.80
CA ASP A 63 -10.84 -10.21 -0.36
C ASP A 63 -9.73 -9.58 -1.23
N SER A 64 -8.93 -8.70 -0.64
CA SER A 64 -7.79 -8.08 -1.32
C SER A 64 -6.65 -9.06 -1.61
N CYS A 65 -6.66 -10.26 -1.01
CA CYS A 65 -5.70 -11.31 -1.29
C CYS A 65 -6.00 -12.06 -2.60
N GLU A 66 -7.24 -11.94 -3.11
CA GLU A 66 -7.69 -12.57 -4.37
C GLU A 66 -7.41 -11.70 -5.61
N ILE A 67 -6.71 -10.57 -5.46
CA ILE A 67 -6.36 -9.69 -6.59
C ILE A 67 -5.38 -10.44 -7.52
N PRO A 68 -5.70 -10.60 -8.81
CA PRO A 68 -4.84 -11.31 -9.75
C PRO A 68 -3.45 -10.67 -9.87
N ALA A 69 -2.39 -11.47 -9.75
CA ALA A 69 -1.02 -10.99 -9.82
C ALA A 69 -0.68 -10.23 -11.11
N SER A 70 -1.30 -10.62 -12.23
CA SER A 70 -1.15 -9.95 -13.52
C SER A 70 -1.61 -8.48 -13.52
N LEU A 71 -2.50 -8.09 -12.62
CA LEU A 71 -2.96 -6.70 -12.49
C LEU A 71 -2.02 -5.86 -11.63
N VAL A 72 -1.14 -6.50 -10.87
CA VAL A 72 -0.26 -5.83 -9.91
C VAL A 72 1.18 -5.80 -10.42
N ILE A 73 1.61 -6.77 -11.23
CA ILE A 73 2.98 -6.81 -11.76
C ILE A 73 3.18 -5.69 -12.81
N LEU A 74 4.33 -5.01 -12.72
CA LEU A 74 4.72 -3.97 -13.67
C LEU A 74 4.91 -4.58 -15.07
N ASP A 75 4.47 -3.86 -16.09
CA ASP A 75 4.56 -4.31 -17.48
C ASP A 75 6.01 -4.68 -17.85
N GLY A 76 6.22 -5.90 -18.33
CA GLY A 76 7.55 -6.45 -18.65
C GLY A 76 8.32 -7.14 -17.52
N MET A 77 7.79 -7.24 -16.29
CA MET A 77 8.35 -8.11 -15.25
C MET A 77 7.76 -9.53 -15.33
N GLU A 78 8.63 -10.54 -15.26
CA GLU A 78 8.21 -11.93 -15.13
C GLU A 78 7.45 -12.12 -13.81
N ILE A 79 6.37 -12.91 -13.85
CA ILE A 79 5.62 -13.29 -12.66
C ILE A 79 6.59 -14.07 -11.75
N PRO A 80 6.88 -13.57 -10.53
CA PRO A 80 7.70 -14.32 -9.58
C PRO A 80 7.04 -15.69 -9.35
N PRO A 81 7.80 -16.77 -9.12
CA PRO A 81 7.22 -18.05 -8.70
C PRO A 81 6.32 -17.83 -7.48
N ASP A 82 5.20 -18.56 -7.40
CA ASP A 82 4.07 -18.35 -6.45
C ASP A 82 4.52 -18.05 -5.00
N ASP A 83 5.62 -18.65 -4.55
CA ASP A 83 6.19 -18.46 -3.21
C ASP A 83 6.68 -17.03 -2.88
N LYS A 84 6.75 -16.12 -3.87
CA LYS A 84 7.18 -14.72 -3.68
C LYS A 84 6.06 -13.71 -3.92
N VAL A 85 4.88 -14.15 -4.32
CA VAL A 85 3.76 -13.25 -4.59
C VAL A 85 2.92 -13.14 -3.32
N THR A 86 3.35 -12.28 -2.40
CA THR A 86 2.57 -11.97 -1.20
C THR A 86 1.52 -10.90 -1.50
N PHE A 87 0.24 -11.25 -1.31
CA PHE A 87 -0.87 -10.30 -1.32
C PHE A 87 -1.44 -10.11 0.09
N PRO A 88 -1.90 -8.89 0.44
CA PRO A 88 -1.66 -7.63 -0.30
C PRO A 88 -0.17 -7.31 -0.39
N ARG A 89 0.26 -6.64 -1.47
CA ARG A 89 1.69 -6.31 -1.64
C ARG A 89 2.16 -5.37 -0.54
N PRO A 90 3.34 -5.62 0.06
CA PRO A 90 3.88 -4.74 1.07
C PRO A 90 4.23 -3.38 0.46
N ILE A 91 4.09 -2.33 1.28
CA ILE A 91 4.51 -0.97 0.93
C ILE A 91 6.03 -0.98 0.68
N PRO A 92 6.52 -0.37 -0.42
CA PRO A 92 7.95 -0.37 -0.72
C PRO A 92 8.74 0.37 0.35
N LEU A 93 9.85 -0.22 0.80
CA LEU A 93 10.72 0.33 1.84
C LEU A 93 11.86 1.21 1.29
N GLY A 94 11.98 1.35 -0.04
CA GLY A 94 13.01 2.17 -0.70
C GLY A 94 13.09 1.87 -2.19
N LEU A 95 14.08 2.47 -2.87
CA LEU A 95 14.26 2.30 -4.32
C LEU A 95 14.73 0.90 -4.71
N ARG A 96 15.41 0.20 -3.80
CA ARG A 96 15.96 -1.16 -3.99
C ARG A 96 15.22 -2.22 -3.16
N ASP A 97 13.93 -2.01 -2.94
CA ASP A 97 13.09 -2.95 -2.19
C ASP A 97 13.10 -4.36 -2.82
N SER A 98 13.10 -5.41 -1.99
CA SER A 98 13.19 -6.80 -2.45
C SER A 98 11.93 -7.29 -3.17
N PHE A 99 10.77 -6.68 -2.89
CA PHE A 99 9.50 -7.03 -3.51
C PHE A 99 9.22 -6.15 -4.73
N THR A 100 9.63 -4.87 -4.69
CA THR A 100 9.36 -3.94 -5.79
C THR A 100 10.56 -3.03 -6.09
N PRO A 101 11.60 -3.53 -6.80
CA PRO A 101 12.73 -2.70 -7.18
C PRO A 101 12.29 -1.68 -8.22
N LEU A 102 12.57 -0.40 -7.97
CA LEU A 102 12.20 0.68 -8.86
C LEU A 102 13.39 1.06 -9.75
N PRO A 103 13.18 1.24 -11.08
CA PRO A 103 14.23 1.70 -11.95
C PRO A 103 14.63 3.13 -11.55
N TRP A 104 15.83 3.27 -11.01
CA TRP A 104 16.35 4.54 -10.50
C TRP A 104 17.74 4.86 -11.05
N ASP A 105 18.66 3.90 -10.92
CA ASP A 105 20.07 4.10 -11.24
C ASP A 105 20.31 4.23 -12.77
N GLU A 106 19.39 3.73 -13.59
CA GLU A 106 19.48 3.72 -15.06
C GLU A 106 18.44 4.61 -15.76
N LEU A 107 17.81 5.54 -15.02
CA LEU A 107 16.74 6.39 -15.55
C LEU A 107 17.20 7.26 -16.72
N THR A 108 16.49 7.17 -17.84
CA THR A 108 16.65 8.10 -18.96
C THR A 108 15.67 9.27 -18.86
N LEU A 109 15.94 10.36 -19.60
CA LEU A 109 15.01 11.49 -19.69
C LEU A 109 13.66 11.10 -20.32
N LYS A 110 13.65 10.08 -21.17
CA LYS A 110 12.41 9.54 -21.75
C LYS A 110 11.58 8.85 -20.67
N ASP A 111 12.22 8.05 -19.82
CA ASP A 111 11.54 7.37 -18.71
C ASP A 111 11.00 8.40 -17.71
N ALA A 112 11.78 9.42 -17.38
CA ALA A 112 11.33 10.52 -16.54
C ALA A 112 10.09 11.21 -17.11
N ALA A 113 10.06 11.52 -18.41
CA ALA A 113 8.88 12.12 -19.05
C ALA A 113 7.64 11.22 -18.98
N VAL A 114 7.81 9.91 -19.22
CA VAL A 114 6.72 8.93 -19.13
C VAL A 114 6.21 8.82 -17.68
N ILE A 115 7.11 8.69 -16.71
CA ILE A 115 6.75 8.64 -15.28
C ILE A 115 6.04 9.93 -14.86
N SER A 116 6.53 11.10 -15.27
CA SER A 116 5.88 12.38 -14.98
C SER A 116 4.48 12.48 -15.59
N LEU A 117 4.27 12.00 -16.82
CA LEU A 117 2.93 11.93 -17.42
C LEU A 117 2.00 11.04 -16.60
N HIS A 118 2.49 9.88 -16.18
CA HIS A 118 1.78 8.94 -15.31
C HIS A 118 1.45 9.53 -13.94
N ILE A 119 2.31 10.39 -13.39
CA ILE A 119 2.04 11.15 -12.16
C ILE A 119 0.90 12.15 -12.38
N MET A 120 0.87 12.84 -13.52
CA MET A 120 -0.23 13.77 -13.85
C MET A 120 -1.58 13.06 -14.02
N VAL A 121 -1.59 11.87 -14.63
CA VAL A 121 -2.83 11.05 -14.74
C VAL A 121 -3.36 10.67 -13.36
N ARG A 122 -2.47 10.32 -12.40
CA ARG A 122 -2.87 10.01 -11.02
C ARG A 122 -3.41 11.24 -10.30
N LEU A 123 -2.79 12.40 -10.51
CA LEU A 123 -3.30 13.65 -9.98
C LEU A 123 -4.69 13.98 -10.52
N GLN A 124 -4.92 13.76 -11.82
CA GLN A 124 -6.25 13.91 -12.42
C GLN A 124 -7.27 12.96 -11.78
N ALA A 125 -6.89 11.70 -11.52
CA ALA A 125 -7.78 10.74 -10.87
C ALA A 125 -8.18 11.20 -9.46
N LEU A 126 -7.22 11.68 -8.67
CA LEU A 126 -7.48 12.27 -7.34
C LEU A 126 -8.48 13.43 -7.44
N LEU A 127 -8.26 14.36 -8.38
CA LEU A 127 -9.14 15.50 -8.63
C LEU A 127 -10.52 15.11 -9.18
N SER A 128 -10.66 13.90 -9.71
CA SER A 128 -11.92 13.37 -10.23
C SER A 128 -12.71 12.57 -9.19
N GLY A 129 -12.25 12.53 -7.94
CA GLY A 129 -12.93 11.88 -6.82
C GLY A 129 -12.39 10.51 -6.43
N SER A 130 -11.35 9.99 -7.10
CA SER A 130 -10.70 8.75 -6.65
C SER A 130 -10.03 8.92 -5.29
N SER A 131 -9.99 7.85 -4.50
CA SER A 131 -9.30 7.87 -3.21
C SER A 131 -7.79 8.05 -3.38
N VAL A 132 -7.11 8.41 -2.30
CA VAL A 132 -5.65 8.63 -2.31
C VAL A 132 -4.90 7.33 -2.61
N GLU A 133 -5.41 6.19 -2.14
CA GLU A 133 -4.88 4.86 -2.39
C GLU A 133 -5.05 4.44 -3.86
N GLU A 134 -6.19 4.76 -4.45
CA GLU A 134 -6.52 4.45 -5.85
C GLU A 134 -5.89 5.42 -6.86
N SER A 135 -5.41 6.57 -6.41
CA SER A 135 -4.80 7.60 -7.25
C SER A 135 -3.32 7.80 -6.93
N THR A 136 -2.99 8.64 -5.95
CA THR A 136 -1.63 9.05 -5.61
C THR A 136 -0.72 7.88 -5.25
N PHE A 137 -1.16 6.99 -4.36
CA PHE A 137 -0.32 5.89 -3.86
C PHE A 137 -0.28 4.66 -4.77
N THR A 138 -0.96 4.70 -5.92
CA THR A 138 -0.62 3.79 -7.04
C THR A 138 0.71 4.16 -7.70
N CYS A 139 1.27 5.35 -7.39
CA CYS A 139 2.65 5.70 -7.74
C CYS A 139 3.59 5.18 -6.66
N LEU A 140 4.36 4.15 -6.98
CA LEU A 140 5.29 3.55 -6.03
C LEU A 140 6.41 4.51 -5.58
N TYR A 141 6.75 5.51 -6.42
CA TYR A 141 7.69 6.56 -6.03
C TYR A 141 7.14 7.49 -4.95
N ALA A 142 5.81 7.62 -4.82
CA ALA A 142 5.15 8.55 -3.90
C ALA A 142 5.14 8.07 -2.44
N HIS A 143 5.56 6.84 -2.16
CA HIS A 143 5.65 6.35 -0.78
C HIS A 143 6.79 7.03 -0.01
N CYS A 144 6.52 7.32 1.26
CA CYS A 144 7.44 8.08 2.12
C CYS A 144 8.86 7.49 2.17
N ALA A 145 9.00 6.18 2.37
CA ALA A 145 10.32 5.53 2.42
C ALA A 145 11.11 5.68 1.11
N VAL A 146 10.41 5.62 -0.03
CA VAL A 146 11.01 5.81 -1.35
C VAL A 146 11.43 7.27 -1.55
N LEU A 147 10.58 8.24 -1.19
CA LEU A 147 10.91 9.66 -1.26
C LEU A 147 12.10 10.04 -0.37
N ILE A 148 12.22 9.45 0.83
CA ILE A 148 13.37 9.64 1.71
C ILE A 148 14.65 9.11 1.04
N ASP A 149 14.61 7.90 0.46
CA ASP A 149 15.75 7.32 -0.26
C ASP A 149 16.14 8.17 -1.48
N MET A 150 15.17 8.64 -2.27
CA MET A 150 15.41 9.57 -3.39
C MET A 150 16.05 10.88 -2.93
N LYS A 151 15.54 11.48 -1.85
CA LYS A 151 16.06 12.73 -1.28
C LYS A 151 17.50 12.54 -0.80
N ALA A 152 17.79 11.48 -0.05
CA ALA A 152 19.13 11.20 0.46
C ALA A 152 20.17 11.03 -0.66
N ARG A 153 19.77 10.47 -1.82
CA ARG A 153 20.65 10.31 -2.99
C ARG A 153 20.84 11.58 -3.81
N LEU A 154 19.82 12.44 -3.90
CA LEU A 154 19.85 13.63 -4.75
C LEU A 154 20.25 14.91 -4.04
N LEU A 155 20.03 14.97 -2.73
CA LEU A 155 20.20 16.16 -1.90
C LEU A 155 20.99 15.76 -0.65
N PRO A 156 22.34 15.78 -0.71
CA PRO A 156 23.15 15.48 0.46
C PRO A 156 22.93 16.51 1.58
N ASP A 157 22.90 16.06 2.83
CA ASP A 157 22.58 16.89 3.99
C ASP A 157 23.67 17.94 4.34
N SER A 158 24.92 17.72 3.90
CA SER A 158 26.02 18.65 4.16
C SER A 158 26.08 19.81 3.16
N ILE A 159 26.22 21.03 3.68
CA ILE A 159 26.39 22.27 2.90
C ILE A 159 27.61 22.20 1.96
N GLU A 160 28.69 21.56 2.41
CA GLU A 160 29.93 21.40 1.65
C GLU A 160 29.70 20.54 0.40
N ASN A 161 28.91 19.47 0.55
CA ASN A 161 28.52 18.60 -0.56
C ASN A 161 27.56 19.32 -1.52
N ARG A 162 26.61 20.11 -0.98
CA ARG A 162 25.67 20.89 -1.80
C ARG A 162 26.38 21.95 -2.66
N LEU A 163 27.39 22.62 -2.12
CA LEU A 163 28.19 23.60 -2.86
C LEU A 163 29.04 22.92 -3.94
N GLY A 164 29.61 21.75 -3.64
CA GLY A 164 30.35 20.93 -4.61
C GLY A 164 29.46 20.43 -5.75
N ASP A 165 28.21 20.06 -5.47
CA ASP A 165 27.25 19.58 -6.48
C ASP A 165 26.70 20.71 -7.36
N LEU A 166 26.57 21.93 -6.85
CA LEU A 166 26.19 23.10 -7.66
C LEU A 166 27.25 23.47 -8.71
N LEU A 167 28.51 23.12 -8.45
CA LEU A 167 29.64 23.41 -9.35
C LEU A 167 29.86 22.28 -10.38
N LYS A 168 29.27 21.10 -10.19
CA LYS A 168 29.40 19.96 -11.09
C LYS A 168 28.27 19.96 -12.13
N GLU A 169 28.63 19.69 -13.38
CA GLU A 169 27.63 19.46 -14.41
C GLU A 169 26.93 18.12 -14.16
N LYS A 170 25.62 18.17 -13.89
CA LYS A 170 24.82 16.97 -13.68
C LYS A 170 24.74 16.12 -14.95
N THR A 171 24.91 14.82 -14.78
CA THR A 171 24.70 13.81 -15.81
C THR A 171 23.24 13.81 -16.31
N LYS A 172 23.00 13.21 -17.48
CA LYS A 172 21.64 13.05 -18.01
C LYS A 172 20.75 12.22 -17.08
N THR A 173 21.32 11.22 -16.41
CA THR A 173 20.64 10.35 -15.44
C THR A 173 20.24 11.12 -14.19
N GLU A 174 21.15 11.92 -13.61
CA GLU A 174 20.83 12.75 -12.44
C GLU A 174 19.73 13.79 -12.74
N LYS A 175 19.72 14.33 -13.97
CA LYS A 175 18.63 15.22 -14.43
C LYS A 175 17.30 14.46 -14.48
N ALA A 176 17.28 13.25 -15.03
CA ALA A 176 16.08 12.41 -15.08
C ALA A 176 15.57 12.05 -13.67
N GLN A 177 16.47 11.62 -12.79
CA GLN A 177 16.17 11.33 -11.38
C GLN A 177 15.59 12.55 -10.66
N PHE A 178 16.17 13.73 -10.85
CA PHE A 178 15.66 14.97 -10.26
C PHE A 178 14.26 15.33 -10.76
N VAL A 179 13.97 15.13 -12.05
CA VAL A 179 12.63 15.35 -12.61
C VAL A 179 11.61 14.40 -11.98
N VAL A 180 11.92 13.11 -11.87
CA VAL A 180 11.03 12.12 -11.22
C VAL A 180 10.81 12.47 -9.75
N PHE A 181 11.88 12.79 -9.02
CA PHE A 181 11.79 13.22 -7.62
C PHE A 181 10.91 14.46 -7.45
N ALA A 182 11.17 15.52 -8.22
CA ALA A 182 10.40 16.76 -8.13
C ALA A 182 8.92 16.57 -8.49
N ALA A 183 8.63 15.82 -9.56
CA ALA A 183 7.25 15.52 -9.96
C ALA A 183 6.49 14.71 -8.89
N THR A 184 7.17 13.74 -8.29
CA THR A 184 6.59 12.88 -7.24
C THR A 184 6.37 13.66 -5.95
N LEU A 185 7.34 14.49 -5.56
CA LEU A 185 7.22 15.37 -4.40
C LEU A 185 6.07 16.37 -4.58
N ALA A 186 5.93 16.93 -5.78
CA ALA A 186 4.81 17.81 -6.11
C ALA A 186 3.46 17.09 -6.02
N LEU A 187 3.35 15.84 -6.50
CA LEU A 187 2.14 15.02 -6.35
C LEU A 187 1.75 14.83 -4.89
N VAL A 188 2.69 14.47 -4.02
CA VAL A 188 2.40 14.23 -2.60
C VAL A 188 1.99 15.53 -1.90
N HIS A 189 2.74 16.63 -2.08
CA HIS A 189 2.35 17.92 -1.50
C HIS A 189 1.02 18.44 -2.00
N PHE A 190 0.72 18.25 -3.30
CA PHE A 190 -0.57 18.61 -3.84
C PHE A 190 -1.68 17.76 -3.22
N THR A 191 -1.46 16.46 -3.08
CA THR A 191 -2.40 15.54 -2.43
C THR A 191 -2.72 16.00 -1.02
N ASP A 192 -1.71 16.37 -0.23
CA ASP A 192 -1.92 16.86 1.13
C ASP A 192 -2.67 18.19 1.18
N SER A 193 -2.26 19.14 0.33
CA SER A 193 -2.90 20.46 0.26
C SER A 193 -4.35 20.35 -0.21
N PHE A 194 -4.63 19.45 -1.15
CA PHE A 194 -5.97 19.18 -1.65
C PHE A 194 -6.85 18.56 -0.57
N ARG A 195 -6.35 17.56 0.16
CA ARG A 195 -7.04 16.94 1.29
C ARG A 195 -7.34 17.97 2.39
N GLU A 196 -6.36 18.78 2.78
CA GLU A 196 -6.56 19.83 3.76
C GLU A 196 -7.61 20.85 3.28
N SER A 197 -7.58 21.22 2.00
CA SER A 197 -8.56 22.14 1.43
C SER A 197 -9.98 21.56 1.48
N ILE A 198 -10.16 20.28 1.16
CA ILE A 198 -11.47 19.62 1.16
C ILE A 198 -11.99 19.42 2.58
N LEU A 199 -11.15 19.00 3.53
CA LEU A 199 -11.53 18.83 4.93
C LEU A 199 -12.02 20.15 5.57
N ASN A 200 -11.57 21.28 5.04
CA ASN A 200 -12.01 22.61 5.46
C ASN A 200 -13.11 23.20 4.55
N ALA A 201 -13.49 22.51 3.48
CA ALA A 201 -14.57 22.93 2.60
C ALA A 201 -15.90 22.33 3.09
N ASP A 202 -17.02 22.97 2.72
CA ASP A 202 -18.37 22.44 2.95
C ASP A 202 -18.69 21.39 1.88
N ILE A 203 -17.91 20.31 1.88
CA ILE A 203 -17.94 19.20 0.92
C ILE A 203 -18.13 17.89 1.71
N TYR A 204 -18.92 16.95 1.20
CA TYR A 204 -19.25 15.73 1.93
C TYR A 204 -18.24 14.61 1.63
N GLU A 205 -17.68 14.04 2.71
CA GLU A 205 -16.75 12.91 2.63
C GLU A 205 -17.45 11.64 2.10
N GLU A 206 -16.73 10.85 1.29
CA GLU A 206 -17.18 9.63 0.61
C GLU A 206 -18.30 9.81 -0.43
N GLU A 207 -18.81 11.04 -0.59
CA GLU A 207 -19.75 11.42 -1.66
C GLU A 207 -19.03 12.21 -2.77
N ASP A 208 -18.41 13.33 -2.39
CA ASP A 208 -17.70 14.21 -3.33
C ASP A 208 -16.19 13.90 -3.38
N PHE A 209 -15.66 13.34 -2.29
CA PHE A 209 -14.24 13.04 -2.14
C PHE A 209 -13.97 11.97 -1.07
N VAL A 210 -12.97 11.12 -1.29
CA VAL A 210 -12.53 10.11 -0.31
C VAL A 210 -11.28 10.61 0.43
N SER A 211 -11.42 10.93 1.72
CA SER A 211 -10.34 11.55 2.52
C SER A 211 -9.37 10.58 3.17
N THR A 212 -9.76 9.30 3.23
CA THR A 212 -8.99 8.22 3.86
C THR A 212 -7.65 8.02 3.17
N THR A 213 -6.62 7.68 3.96
CA THR A 213 -5.29 7.31 3.46
C THR A 213 -4.92 5.86 3.77
N SER A 214 -5.86 5.07 4.31
CA SER A 214 -5.68 3.67 4.66
C SER A 214 -4.39 3.41 5.45
N SER A 215 -4.06 4.31 6.38
CA SER A 215 -2.84 4.28 7.21
C SER A 215 -1.51 4.50 6.46
N ILE A 216 -1.55 4.93 5.20
CA ILE A 216 -0.34 5.31 4.46
C ILE A 216 0.23 6.59 5.07
N THR A 217 1.50 6.50 5.47
CA THR A 217 2.23 7.63 6.05
C THR A 217 2.52 8.66 4.97
N VAL A 218 1.96 9.85 5.13
CA VAL A 218 2.24 11.02 4.31
C VAL A 218 3.69 11.47 4.55
N PHE A 219 4.38 11.83 3.47
CA PHE A 219 5.74 12.34 3.57
C PHE A 219 5.75 13.69 4.30
N THR A 220 6.47 13.78 5.41
CA THR A 220 6.63 15.03 6.16
C THR A 220 8.09 15.44 6.15
N GLU A 221 8.38 16.65 5.66
CA GLU A 221 9.69 17.29 5.80
C GLU A 221 9.84 17.81 7.23
N LYS A 222 10.15 16.93 8.19
CA LYS A 222 10.66 17.33 9.50
C LYS A 222 12.15 17.07 9.59
#